data_AF-A0A3D5V0I8-F1
#
_entry.id   AF-A0A3D5V0I8-F1
#
_cell.length_a   1.000
_cell.length_b   1.000
_cell.length_c   1.000
_cell.angle_alpha   90.00
_cell.angle_beta   90.00
_cell.angle_gamma   90.00
#
_symmetry.space_group_name_H-M   'P 1'
#
loop_
_entity.id
_entity.type
_entity.pdbx_description
1 polymer ?
#
loop_
_entity_poly.entity_id
_entity_poly.type
_entity_poly.pdbx_seq_one_letter_code
_entity_poly.pdbx_strand_id
1 'polypeptide(L)'
;SNTFIGSYAGIGHIFIEDGGTLTTSYSTYMSQYNGSLGTVTVTGSGSTWNSGSTIRLGGSEGNYDATGILTVADGGLVSLNSGNSDLLVAYSAGGTGTLNIGAAESDDAVAAGTLLARGVVFGAGDGTLVFNHTDVGLDFSTNISGNGEVHQIAGTTILYGSNTWSGSTVVDGGTLRAGSATGLSNYSGYEVNGGTLDLNDFDLTATELSGTSGTVDLGSAELEVDQDSDSVFGGLIAGTGSLVKLGTGVLTLTGANTFSGGTTLGEGTLRLEDDDAIGTGALTATGGTLDYDDGIDLSNDIDLRANTNLNVTTGAATQSGNIGETGGSFGIVKTGAGTLSLTGTNSYTGGTTVSGGTLRAGSAGGLASGAYVLNGGTLDLNDFGLTASSLSGTNGTVNLGIAELEVDQDG
;
A
#
# COMPACT_ATOMS: atom_id res chain seq x y z
N SER A 1 -22.51 -30.93 -23.72
CA SER A 1 -23.14 -29.59 -23.60
C SER A 1 -22.52 -28.88 -22.42
N ASN A 2 -22.64 -27.55 -22.39
CA ASN A 2 -22.27 -26.77 -21.21
C ASN A 2 -23.14 -27.15 -20.00
N THR A 3 -22.58 -26.99 -18.81
CA THR A 3 -23.29 -27.16 -17.53
C THR A 3 -23.72 -25.79 -17.00
N PHE A 4 -24.93 -25.70 -16.44
CA PHE A 4 -25.45 -24.46 -15.86
C PHE A 4 -25.91 -24.72 -14.43
N ILE A 5 -25.47 -23.88 -13.48
CA ILE A 5 -25.79 -23.96 -12.06
C ILE A 5 -26.39 -22.61 -11.67
N GLY A 6 -27.70 -22.57 -11.47
CA GLY A 6 -28.44 -21.30 -11.42
C GLY A 6 -28.54 -20.68 -12.82
N SER A 7 -29.72 -20.75 -13.44
CA SER A 7 -29.97 -20.13 -14.74
C SER A 7 -31.35 -19.47 -14.74
N TYR A 8 -31.55 -18.50 -15.63
CA TYR A 8 -32.67 -17.55 -15.62
C TYR A 8 -32.77 -16.81 -14.27
N ALA A 9 -33.94 -16.72 -13.66
CA ALA A 9 -34.10 -16.23 -12.28
C ALA A 9 -34.01 -17.38 -11.25
N GLY A 10 -33.29 -18.45 -11.59
CA GLY A 10 -33.21 -19.68 -10.80
C GLY A 10 -32.00 -19.73 -9.89
N ILE A 11 -32.17 -20.42 -8.76
CA ILE A 11 -31.12 -20.67 -7.78
C ILE A 11 -30.64 -22.12 -7.92
N GLY A 12 -29.33 -22.33 -7.97
CA GLY A 12 -28.69 -23.64 -8.02
C GLY A 12 -27.61 -23.80 -6.95
N HIS A 13 -27.60 -24.95 -6.29
CA HIS A 13 -26.61 -25.31 -5.28
C HIS A 13 -26.08 -26.71 -5.56
N ILE A 14 -24.76 -26.89 -5.52
CA ILE A 14 -24.12 -28.21 -5.55
C ILE A 14 -23.18 -28.32 -4.36
N PHE A 15 -23.27 -29.42 -3.63
CA PHE A 15 -22.29 -29.84 -2.63
C PHE A 15 -21.56 -31.07 -3.16
N ILE A 16 -20.23 -31.00 -3.18
CA ILE A 16 -19.34 -32.11 -3.51
C ILE A 16 -18.54 -32.37 -2.25
N GLU A 17 -18.99 -33.37 -1.50
CA GLU A 17 -18.48 -33.72 -0.17
C GLU A 17 -18.32 -35.23 -0.02
N ASP A 18 -17.75 -35.66 1.10
CA ASP A 18 -17.56 -37.08 1.47
C ASP A 18 -16.86 -37.94 0.39
N GLY A 19 -15.91 -37.36 -0.34
CA GLY A 19 -15.17 -38.05 -1.41
C GLY A 19 -15.93 -38.12 -2.74
N GLY A 20 -17.01 -37.35 -2.89
CA GLY A 20 -17.80 -37.27 -4.11
C GLY A 20 -17.01 -36.72 -5.31
N THR A 21 -17.42 -37.09 -6.53
CA THR A 21 -16.80 -36.57 -7.75
C THR A 21 -17.84 -36.03 -8.73
N LEU A 22 -17.68 -34.78 -9.16
CA LEU A 22 -18.39 -34.18 -10.30
C LEU A 22 -17.45 -34.10 -11.50
N THR A 23 -17.91 -34.50 -12.68
CA THR A 23 -17.19 -34.30 -13.93
C THR A 23 -18.06 -33.58 -14.95
N THR A 24 -17.58 -32.46 -15.48
CA THR A 24 -18.26 -31.67 -16.52
C THR A 24 -17.40 -31.61 -17.77
N SER A 25 -17.88 -32.14 -18.90
CA SER A 25 -17.03 -32.29 -20.11
C SER A 25 -16.76 -30.98 -20.89
N TYR A 26 -17.53 -29.92 -20.62
CA TYR A 26 -17.45 -28.62 -21.29
C TYR A 26 -17.48 -27.50 -20.25
N SER A 27 -17.59 -26.24 -20.71
CA SER A 27 -17.66 -25.09 -19.80
C SER A 27 -18.84 -25.18 -18.83
N THR A 28 -18.60 -24.75 -17.60
CA THR A 28 -19.64 -24.60 -16.57
C THR A 28 -19.91 -23.13 -16.28
N TYR A 29 -21.18 -22.76 -16.23
CA TYR A 29 -21.66 -21.41 -15.93
C TYR A 29 -22.40 -21.45 -14.59
N MET A 30 -21.88 -20.72 -13.60
CA MET A 30 -22.50 -20.50 -12.30
C MET A 30 -23.16 -19.13 -12.33
N SER A 31 -24.49 -19.14 -12.52
CA SER A 31 -25.33 -17.97 -12.82
C SER A 31 -25.08 -17.34 -14.18
N GLN A 32 -26.09 -17.40 -15.04
CA GLN A 32 -26.01 -16.89 -16.42
C GLN A 32 -26.82 -15.62 -16.66
N TYR A 33 -27.97 -15.47 -15.98
CA TYR A 33 -28.97 -14.45 -16.29
C TYR A 33 -29.31 -13.61 -15.05
N ASN A 34 -29.95 -12.47 -15.27
CA ASN A 34 -30.35 -11.55 -14.21
C ASN A 34 -31.23 -12.25 -13.15
N GLY A 35 -30.85 -12.11 -11.88
CA GLY A 35 -31.48 -12.72 -10.71
C GLY A 35 -31.10 -14.17 -10.47
N SER A 36 -30.14 -14.76 -11.19
CA SER A 36 -29.66 -16.12 -10.88
C SER A 36 -28.59 -16.14 -9.79
N LEU A 37 -28.65 -17.19 -8.97
CA LEU A 37 -27.63 -17.54 -7.99
C LEU A 37 -27.16 -18.97 -8.22
N GLY A 38 -25.85 -19.17 -8.26
CA GLY A 38 -25.22 -20.43 -8.61
C GLY A 38 -24.07 -20.65 -7.65
N THR A 39 -24.23 -21.62 -6.77
CA THR A 39 -23.21 -21.92 -5.76
C THR A 39 -22.72 -23.34 -5.89
N VAL A 40 -21.42 -23.53 -5.69
CA VAL A 40 -20.80 -24.86 -5.60
C VAL A 40 -19.86 -24.86 -4.40
N THR A 41 -20.00 -25.84 -3.53
CA THR A 41 -19.04 -26.12 -2.46
C THR A 41 -18.36 -27.44 -2.75
N VAL A 42 -17.02 -27.43 -2.81
CA VAL A 42 -16.19 -28.62 -2.91
C VAL A 42 -15.39 -28.72 -1.62
N THR A 43 -15.79 -29.64 -0.75
CA THR A 43 -15.22 -29.77 0.61
C THR A 43 -14.94 -31.22 0.98
N GLY A 44 -13.96 -31.43 1.84
CA GLY A 44 -13.58 -32.75 2.35
C GLY A 44 -12.58 -33.48 1.46
N SER A 45 -11.70 -34.24 2.11
CA SER A 45 -10.66 -35.01 1.44
C SER A 45 -11.23 -35.99 0.41
N GLY A 46 -10.69 -35.96 -0.81
CA GLY A 46 -11.10 -36.80 -1.93
C GLY A 46 -12.27 -36.24 -2.75
N SER A 47 -12.97 -35.22 -2.25
CA SER A 47 -14.03 -34.55 -3.00
C SER A 47 -13.44 -33.79 -4.19
N THR A 48 -13.92 -34.07 -5.40
CA THR A 48 -13.30 -33.55 -6.63
C THR A 48 -14.32 -33.02 -7.62
N TRP A 49 -14.07 -31.83 -8.17
CA TRP A 49 -14.71 -31.36 -9.40
C TRP A 49 -13.72 -31.30 -10.55
N ASN A 50 -13.89 -32.18 -11.54
CA ASN A 50 -13.13 -32.20 -12.78
C ASN A 50 -13.92 -31.51 -13.90
N SER A 51 -13.54 -30.28 -14.25
CA SER A 51 -14.06 -29.60 -15.43
C SER A 51 -13.14 -29.82 -16.63
N GLY A 52 -13.70 -30.22 -17.77
CA GLY A 52 -12.96 -30.35 -19.04
C GLY A 52 -12.67 -29.02 -19.72
N SER A 53 -13.18 -27.90 -19.19
CA SER A 53 -12.98 -26.56 -19.73
C SER A 53 -13.11 -25.50 -18.63
N THR A 54 -13.29 -24.24 -19.03
CA THR A 54 -13.44 -23.09 -18.12
C THR A 54 -14.67 -23.20 -17.23
N ILE A 55 -14.55 -22.70 -16.00
CA ILE A 55 -15.69 -22.42 -15.11
C ILE A 55 -15.87 -20.91 -15.09
N ARG A 56 -17.12 -20.43 -15.12
CA ARG A 56 -17.46 -19.01 -15.02
C ARG A 56 -18.33 -18.76 -13.80
N LEU A 57 -17.90 -17.84 -12.94
CA LEU A 57 -18.64 -17.38 -11.78
C LEU A 57 -19.27 -16.02 -12.12
N GLY A 58 -20.58 -15.88 -11.99
CA GLY A 58 -21.22 -14.57 -12.06
C GLY A 58 -21.32 -13.98 -13.46
N GLY A 59 -22.20 -14.53 -14.29
CA GLY A 59 -22.59 -13.96 -15.57
C GLY A 59 -21.98 -14.63 -16.81
N SER A 60 -22.73 -14.52 -17.92
CA SER A 60 -22.24 -14.80 -19.28
C SER A 60 -22.43 -13.57 -20.17
N GLU A 61 -22.04 -13.63 -21.45
CA GLU A 61 -22.08 -12.50 -22.39
C GLU A 61 -23.38 -11.66 -22.32
N GLY A 62 -23.30 -10.45 -21.74
CA GLY A 62 -24.40 -9.50 -21.55
C GLY A 62 -24.34 -8.80 -20.18
N ASN A 63 -25.13 -7.74 -19.98
CA ASN A 63 -25.14 -6.97 -18.72
C ASN A 63 -26.15 -7.61 -17.75
N TYR A 64 -25.70 -8.37 -16.74
CA TYR A 64 -26.58 -9.21 -15.91
C TYR A 64 -26.23 -9.15 -14.42
N ASP A 65 -27.22 -8.89 -13.57
CA ASP A 65 -27.18 -9.08 -12.10
C ASP A 65 -27.22 -10.59 -11.78
N ALA A 66 -26.09 -11.29 -11.93
CA ALA A 66 -25.97 -12.73 -11.78
C ALA A 66 -24.83 -13.07 -10.80
N THR A 67 -25.11 -13.87 -9.78
CA THR A 67 -24.15 -14.15 -8.70
C THR A 67 -23.65 -15.59 -8.74
N GLY A 68 -22.33 -15.79 -8.89
CA GLY A 68 -21.70 -17.11 -8.85
C GLY A 68 -20.73 -17.23 -7.68
N ILE A 69 -20.87 -18.25 -6.84
CA ILE A 69 -20.01 -18.47 -5.66
C ILE A 69 -19.43 -19.88 -5.70
N LEU A 70 -18.10 -19.99 -5.77
CA LEU A 70 -17.39 -21.26 -5.66
C LEU A 70 -16.58 -21.28 -4.36
N THR A 71 -16.83 -22.28 -3.52
CA THR A 71 -16.04 -22.53 -2.29
C THR A 71 -15.25 -23.82 -2.44
N VAL A 72 -13.93 -23.76 -2.21
CA VAL A 72 -13.01 -24.91 -2.26
C VAL A 72 -12.30 -25.02 -0.91
N ALA A 73 -12.70 -26.00 -0.11
CA ALA A 73 -12.36 -26.10 1.31
C ALA A 73 -11.96 -27.53 1.73
N ASP A 74 -11.39 -27.66 2.92
CA ASP A 74 -11.11 -28.92 3.63
C ASP A 74 -10.48 -30.02 2.77
N GLY A 75 -9.51 -29.64 1.93
CA GLY A 75 -8.81 -30.56 1.02
C GLY A 75 -9.60 -31.00 -0.22
N GLY A 76 -10.75 -30.39 -0.50
CA GLY A 76 -11.47 -30.57 -1.77
C GLY A 76 -10.67 -30.06 -2.96
N LEU A 77 -10.83 -30.69 -4.13
CA LEU A 77 -10.08 -30.37 -5.35
C LEU A 77 -11.01 -29.87 -6.46
N VAL A 78 -10.71 -28.70 -7.03
CA VAL A 78 -11.31 -28.23 -8.28
C VAL A 78 -10.24 -28.19 -9.36
N SER A 79 -10.41 -28.96 -10.43
CA SER A 79 -9.46 -29.07 -11.54
C SER A 79 -10.09 -28.62 -12.85
N LEU A 80 -9.49 -27.62 -13.49
CA LEU A 80 -9.96 -27.06 -14.77
C LEU A 80 -9.02 -27.49 -15.88
N ASN A 81 -9.48 -28.44 -16.70
CA ASN A 81 -8.74 -29.03 -17.81
C ASN A 81 -7.32 -29.46 -17.39
N SER A 82 -7.21 -30.11 -16.22
CA SER A 82 -5.92 -30.49 -15.62
C SER A 82 -4.95 -29.31 -15.46
N GLY A 83 -5.46 -28.13 -15.06
CA GLY A 83 -4.68 -26.91 -14.90
C GLY A 83 -4.45 -26.10 -16.18
N ASN A 84 -5.04 -26.48 -17.31
CA ASN A 84 -4.83 -25.82 -18.61
C ASN A 84 -5.94 -24.81 -18.97
N SER A 85 -6.85 -24.50 -18.06
CA SER A 85 -7.95 -23.56 -18.31
C SER A 85 -8.16 -22.61 -17.15
N ASP A 86 -8.70 -21.44 -17.47
CA ASP A 86 -8.96 -20.39 -16.48
C ASP A 86 -10.29 -20.62 -15.76
N LEU A 87 -10.31 -20.22 -14.50
CA LEU A 87 -11.52 -19.86 -13.79
C LEU A 87 -11.81 -18.38 -14.07
N LEU A 88 -12.96 -18.08 -14.67
CA LEU A 88 -13.37 -16.70 -14.93
C LEU A 88 -14.31 -16.24 -13.81
N VAL A 89 -13.99 -15.10 -13.19
CA VAL A 89 -14.74 -14.56 -12.06
C VAL A 89 -15.35 -13.22 -12.47
N ALA A 90 -16.68 -13.09 -12.31
CA ALA A 90 -17.45 -11.93 -12.73
C ALA A 90 -17.15 -11.51 -14.19
N TYR A 91 -17.26 -12.47 -15.12
CA TYR A 91 -16.79 -12.30 -16.50
C TYR A 91 -17.42 -11.08 -17.21
N SER A 92 -18.68 -10.77 -16.91
CA SER A 92 -19.46 -9.74 -17.60
C SER A 92 -19.87 -8.62 -16.65
N ALA A 93 -19.99 -7.40 -17.20
CA ALA A 93 -20.41 -6.23 -16.43
C ALA A 93 -21.77 -6.48 -15.74
N GLY A 94 -21.87 -5.98 -14.50
CA GLY A 94 -23.02 -6.17 -13.62
C GLY A 94 -23.13 -7.55 -12.95
N GLY A 95 -22.29 -8.52 -13.31
CA GLY A 95 -22.24 -9.83 -12.66
C GLY A 95 -21.37 -9.80 -11.41
N THR A 96 -21.67 -10.68 -10.45
CA THR A 96 -20.89 -10.83 -9.21
C THR A 96 -20.32 -12.24 -9.13
N GLY A 97 -19.02 -12.37 -8.92
CA GLY A 97 -18.34 -13.67 -8.82
C GLY A 97 -17.47 -13.75 -7.58
N THR A 98 -17.59 -14.83 -6.81
CA THR A 98 -16.75 -15.05 -5.63
C THR A 98 -16.11 -16.43 -5.69
N LEU A 99 -14.78 -16.48 -5.57
CA LEU A 99 -14.03 -17.69 -5.29
C LEU A 99 -13.54 -17.66 -3.84
N ASN A 100 -13.93 -18.63 -3.03
CA ASN A 100 -13.41 -18.83 -1.69
C ASN A 100 -12.43 -20.01 -1.68
N ILE A 101 -11.22 -19.79 -1.19
CA ILE A 101 -10.26 -20.82 -0.84
C ILE A 101 -10.24 -20.92 0.69
N GLY A 102 -10.78 -22.03 1.21
CA GLY A 102 -11.22 -22.13 2.60
C GLY A 102 -12.69 -21.72 2.76
N ALA A 103 -13.02 -20.99 3.81
CA ALA A 103 -14.37 -20.52 4.13
C ALA A 103 -14.75 -19.24 3.37
N ALA A 104 -16.02 -18.83 3.44
CA ALA A 104 -16.44 -17.51 3.00
C ALA A 104 -15.97 -16.43 3.99
N GLU A 105 -15.92 -15.17 3.57
CA GLU A 105 -15.37 -14.04 4.36
C GLU A 105 -16.01 -13.86 5.75
N SER A 106 -17.32 -14.11 5.88
CA SER A 106 -18.05 -13.95 7.15
C SER A 106 -18.10 -15.21 8.02
N ASP A 107 -17.48 -16.31 7.58
CA ASP A 107 -17.50 -17.60 8.26
C ASP A 107 -16.17 -17.85 8.99
N ASP A 108 -16.18 -18.76 9.98
CA ASP A 108 -14.96 -19.22 10.62
C ASP A 108 -14.04 -19.92 9.61
N ALA A 109 -12.74 -19.64 9.68
CA ALA A 109 -11.74 -20.24 8.80
C ALA A 109 -11.75 -21.79 8.89
N VAL A 110 -11.61 -22.44 7.74
CA VAL A 110 -11.44 -23.90 7.61
C VAL A 110 -10.18 -24.24 6.83
N ALA A 111 -9.79 -25.52 6.68
CA ALA A 111 -8.62 -25.82 5.87
C ALA A 111 -8.87 -25.43 4.40
N ALA A 112 -7.83 -24.98 3.68
CA ALA A 112 -8.00 -24.68 2.27
C ALA A 112 -8.29 -25.95 1.45
N GLY A 113 -9.03 -25.79 0.36
CA GLY A 113 -9.02 -26.75 -0.73
C GLY A 113 -7.98 -26.37 -1.79
N THR A 114 -7.89 -27.17 -2.85
CA THR A 114 -6.95 -26.97 -3.96
C THR A 114 -7.67 -26.56 -5.22
N LEU A 115 -7.23 -25.45 -5.83
CA LEU A 115 -7.60 -25.06 -7.19
C LEU A 115 -6.46 -25.41 -8.14
N LEU A 116 -6.73 -26.27 -9.12
CA LEU A 116 -5.82 -26.56 -10.22
C LEU A 116 -6.37 -25.91 -11.51
N ALA A 117 -5.98 -24.66 -11.73
CA ALA A 117 -6.34 -23.86 -12.89
C ALA A 117 -5.11 -23.16 -13.49
N ARG A 118 -5.20 -22.75 -14.76
CA ARG A 118 -4.17 -21.93 -15.39
C ARG A 118 -4.11 -20.54 -14.76
N GLY A 119 -5.28 -19.97 -14.48
CA GLY A 119 -5.42 -18.68 -13.83
C GLY A 119 -6.82 -18.49 -13.26
N VAL A 120 -6.92 -17.59 -12.28
CA VAL A 120 -8.14 -16.89 -11.88
C VAL A 120 -8.14 -15.56 -12.65
N VAL A 121 -9.15 -15.35 -13.49
CA VAL A 121 -9.23 -14.16 -14.35
C VAL A 121 -10.52 -13.40 -14.02
N PHE A 122 -10.37 -12.23 -13.42
CA PHE A 122 -11.46 -11.30 -13.17
C PHE A 122 -11.90 -10.63 -14.47
N GLY A 123 -13.21 -10.56 -14.69
CA GLY A 123 -13.83 -9.94 -15.84
C GLY A 123 -14.18 -8.47 -15.62
N ALA A 124 -15.28 -8.04 -16.24
CA ALA A 124 -15.77 -6.66 -16.18
C ALA A 124 -16.82 -6.42 -15.07
N GLY A 125 -17.22 -7.46 -14.33
CA GLY A 125 -18.11 -7.36 -13.18
C GLY A 125 -17.35 -7.33 -11.86
N ASP A 126 -18.09 -7.49 -10.77
CA ASP A 126 -17.58 -7.43 -9.40
C ASP A 126 -17.07 -8.82 -8.98
N GLY A 127 -15.76 -9.02 -9.09
CA GLY A 127 -15.11 -10.28 -8.80
C GLY A 127 -14.28 -10.24 -7.53
N THR A 128 -14.41 -11.25 -6.68
CA THR A 128 -13.65 -11.36 -5.42
C THR A 128 -13.01 -12.75 -5.31
N LEU A 129 -11.74 -12.79 -4.91
CA LEU A 129 -11.04 -13.98 -4.45
C LEU A 129 -10.78 -13.85 -2.95
N VAL A 130 -11.28 -14.80 -2.16
CA VAL A 130 -11.17 -14.80 -0.71
C VAL A 130 -10.26 -15.94 -0.26
N PHE A 131 -9.28 -15.62 0.56
CA PHE A 131 -8.47 -16.55 1.34
C PHE A 131 -8.91 -16.45 2.80
N ASN A 132 -9.72 -17.41 3.25
CA ASN A 132 -10.13 -17.52 4.65
C ASN A 132 -9.91 -18.96 5.10
N HIS A 133 -8.66 -19.28 5.45
CA HIS A 133 -8.26 -20.65 5.69
C HIS A 133 -7.36 -20.80 6.92
N THR A 134 -7.18 -22.03 7.41
CA THR A 134 -6.39 -22.31 8.63
C THR A 134 -4.94 -22.72 8.34
N ASP A 135 -4.52 -22.79 7.08
CA ASP A 135 -3.17 -23.26 6.74
C ASP A 135 -2.11 -22.23 7.13
N VAL A 136 -0.95 -22.74 7.54
CA VAL A 136 0.20 -21.93 7.99
C VAL A 136 1.18 -21.60 6.86
N GLY A 137 0.80 -21.87 5.61
CA GLY A 137 1.64 -21.73 4.43
C GLY A 137 1.01 -22.41 3.23
N LEU A 138 -0.14 -21.90 2.79
CA LEU A 138 -0.79 -22.34 1.57
C LEU A 138 -0.02 -21.80 0.36
N ASP A 139 0.66 -22.69 -0.37
CA ASP A 139 1.26 -22.35 -1.65
C ASP A 139 0.16 -22.20 -2.72
N PHE A 140 -0.09 -20.97 -3.18
CA PHE A 140 -1.04 -20.68 -4.24
C PHE A 140 -0.30 -20.25 -5.52
N SER A 141 -0.15 -21.19 -6.45
CA SER A 141 0.61 -21.01 -7.70
C SER A 141 -0.22 -20.56 -8.90
N THR A 142 -1.54 -20.50 -8.78
CA THR A 142 -2.42 -20.10 -9.87
C THR A 142 -2.30 -18.59 -10.12
N ASN A 143 -2.10 -18.19 -11.39
CA ASN A 143 -2.01 -16.78 -11.76
C ASN A 143 -3.34 -16.07 -11.51
N ILE A 144 -3.31 -14.84 -11.03
CA ILE A 144 -4.47 -14.00 -10.78
C ILE A 144 -4.34 -12.75 -11.66
N SER A 145 -5.37 -12.41 -12.43
CA SER A 145 -5.36 -11.24 -13.33
C SER A 145 -6.75 -10.62 -13.50
N GLY A 146 -6.80 -9.40 -14.04
CA GLY A 146 -8.04 -8.66 -14.27
C GLY A 146 -8.41 -7.73 -13.12
N ASN A 147 -9.57 -7.08 -13.22
CA ASN A 147 -9.99 -6.02 -12.29
C ASN A 147 -10.94 -6.56 -11.22
N GLY A 148 -10.43 -7.38 -10.30
CA GLY A 148 -11.19 -7.87 -9.15
C GLY A 148 -10.37 -7.80 -7.87
N GLU A 149 -11.05 -8.01 -6.75
CA GLU A 149 -10.52 -7.86 -5.41
C GLU A 149 -9.94 -9.17 -4.88
N VAL A 150 -8.87 -9.06 -4.09
CA VAL A 150 -8.23 -10.20 -3.41
C VAL A 150 -8.25 -9.94 -1.91
N HIS A 151 -8.94 -10.79 -1.15
CA HIS A 151 -9.13 -10.63 0.29
C HIS A 151 -8.38 -11.73 1.05
N GLN A 152 -7.52 -11.33 1.98
CA GLN A 152 -6.86 -12.20 2.94
C GLN A 152 -7.48 -11.99 4.32
N ILE A 153 -8.16 -13.03 4.83
CA ILE A 153 -8.94 -12.99 6.08
C ILE A 153 -8.27 -13.79 7.19
N ALA A 154 -7.74 -14.99 6.87
CA ALA A 154 -7.11 -15.87 7.86
C ALA A 154 -6.11 -16.83 7.21
N GLY A 155 -5.21 -17.38 8.02
CA GLY A 155 -4.16 -18.29 7.56
C GLY A 155 -2.98 -17.55 6.94
N THR A 156 -2.03 -18.29 6.40
CA THR A 156 -0.90 -17.75 5.63
C THR A 156 -1.00 -18.24 4.19
N THR A 157 -1.25 -17.31 3.27
CA THR A 157 -1.27 -17.55 1.82
C THR A 157 0.05 -17.09 1.23
N ILE A 158 0.69 -17.93 0.42
CA ILE A 158 1.93 -17.59 -0.30
C ILE A 158 1.62 -17.60 -1.80
N LEU A 159 1.70 -16.44 -2.45
CA LEU A 159 1.40 -16.29 -3.87
C LEU A 159 2.65 -16.49 -4.72
N TYR A 160 2.67 -17.52 -5.57
CA TYR A 160 3.78 -17.79 -6.51
C TYR A 160 3.48 -17.41 -7.95
N GLY A 161 2.21 -17.14 -8.26
CA GLY A 161 1.75 -16.81 -9.62
C GLY A 161 2.46 -15.60 -10.23
N SER A 162 2.34 -15.45 -11.55
CA SER A 162 2.68 -14.20 -12.24
C SER A 162 1.45 -13.33 -12.32
N ASN A 163 1.30 -12.47 -11.32
CA ASN A 163 0.03 -11.85 -11.02
C ASN A 163 -0.09 -10.42 -11.51
N THR A 164 -1.24 -10.10 -12.11
CA THR A 164 -1.52 -8.81 -12.76
C THR A 164 -2.95 -8.34 -12.48
N TRP A 165 -3.49 -8.60 -11.27
CA TRP A 165 -4.80 -8.07 -10.91
C TRP A 165 -4.68 -6.58 -10.58
N SER A 166 -5.71 -5.81 -10.90
CA SER A 166 -5.72 -4.35 -10.71
C SER A 166 -6.76 -3.85 -9.71
N GLY A 167 -7.62 -4.73 -9.20
CA GLY A 167 -8.53 -4.38 -8.10
C GLY A 167 -7.79 -4.32 -6.76
N SER A 168 -8.52 -3.92 -5.71
CA SER A 168 -7.95 -3.79 -4.36
C SER A 168 -7.49 -5.13 -3.79
N THR A 169 -6.42 -5.10 -2.99
CA THR A 169 -6.01 -6.19 -2.12
C THR A 169 -6.29 -5.80 -0.69
N VAL A 170 -7.16 -6.56 -0.02
CA VAL A 170 -7.55 -6.32 1.39
C VAL A 170 -6.91 -7.38 2.27
N VAL A 171 -6.22 -6.98 3.35
CA VAL A 171 -5.55 -7.85 4.30
C VAL A 171 -6.08 -7.59 5.71
N ASP A 172 -7.22 -8.18 6.03
CA ASP A 172 -7.93 -8.01 7.31
C ASP A 172 -7.41 -8.95 8.42
N GLY A 173 -6.77 -10.05 8.05
CA GLY A 173 -6.21 -10.99 9.02
C GLY A 173 -5.23 -11.98 8.41
N GLY A 174 -4.59 -12.81 9.24
CA GLY A 174 -3.59 -13.77 8.76
C GLY A 174 -2.39 -13.10 8.07
N THR A 175 -1.82 -13.77 7.06
CA THR A 175 -0.67 -13.29 6.31
C THR A 175 -0.87 -13.53 4.81
N LEU A 176 -0.72 -12.49 4.00
CA LEU A 176 -0.58 -12.59 2.55
C LEU A 176 0.89 -12.36 2.20
N ARG A 177 1.55 -13.39 1.66
CA ARG A 177 3.00 -13.39 1.43
C ARG A 177 3.36 -13.51 -0.05
N ALA A 178 4.37 -12.75 -0.49
CA ALA A 178 5.00 -12.97 -1.78
C ALA A 178 5.82 -14.28 -1.80
N GLY A 179 5.48 -15.20 -2.70
CA GLY A 179 6.29 -16.39 -3.00
C GLY A 179 7.28 -16.19 -4.15
N SER A 180 7.14 -15.10 -4.91
CA SER A 180 7.99 -14.70 -6.02
C SER A 180 7.90 -13.19 -6.25
N ALA A 181 8.82 -12.64 -7.06
CA ALA A 181 8.83 -11.22 -7.45
C ALA A 181 7.57 -10.74 -8.20
N THR A 182 6.72 -11.65 -8.65
CA THR A 182 5.43 -11.35 -9.30
C THR A 182 4.24 -11.90 -8.53
N GLY A 183 4.48 -12.40 -7.30
CA GLY A 183 3.49 -13.03 -6.45
C GLY A 183 2.46 -12.03 -5.94
N LEU A 184 2.92 -10.87 -5.47
CA LEU A 184 2.05 -9.73 -5.20
C LEU A 184 1.95 -8.88 -6.48
N SER A 185 0.79 -8.29 -6.75
CA SER A 185 0.57 -7.54 -7.99
C SER A 185 0.98 -6.07 -7.86
N ASN A 186 1.78 -5.60 -8.82
CA ASN A 186 2.23 -4.20 -8.89
C ASN A 186 1.17 -3.22 -9.41
N TYR A 187 -0.07 -3.67 -9.60
CA TYR A 187 -1.17 -2.87 -10.16
C TYR A 187 -2.33 -2.69 -9.17
N SER A 188 -2.12 -3.10 -7.91
CA SER A 188 -3.14 -3.15 -6.87
C SER A 188 -2.83 -2.13 -5.78
N GLY A 189 -3.90 -1.55 -5.22
CA GLY A 189 -3.85 -0.89 -3.93
C GLY A 189 -3.91 -1.93 -2.81
N TYR A 190 -3.18 -1.71 -1.74
CA TYR A 190 -3.13 -2.62 -0.58
C TYR A 190 -3.74 -1.94 0.64
N GLU A 191 -4.90 -2.42 1.05
CA GLU A 191 -5.58 -2.04 2.28
C GLU A 191 -5.27 -3.08 3.36
N VAL A 192 -4.55 -2.69 4.41
CA VAL A 192 -4.11 -3.61 5.49
C VAL A 192 -4.81 -3.22 6.79
N ASN A 193 -5.67 -4.10 7.32
CA ASN A 193 -6.53 -3.84 8.48
C ASN A 193 -6.49 -5.00 9.49
N GLY A 194 -5.30 -5.33 9.97
CA GLY A 194 -5.12 -6.29 11.08
C GLY A 194 -4.34 -7.55 10.71
N GLY A 195 -4.25 -7.87 9.41
CA GLY A 195 -3.36 -8.93 8.91
C GLY A 195 -1.93 -8.45 8.65
N THR A 196 -1.14 -9.32 8.03
CA THR A 196 0.23 -9.05 7.60
C THR A 196 0.36 -9.15 6.09
N LEU A 197 0.75 -8.05 5.44
CA LEU A 197 1.29 -8.06 4.08
C LEU A 197 2.80 -8.34 4.16
N ASP A 198 3.24 -9.51 3.72
CA ASP A 198 4.62 -9.97 3.86
C ASP A 198 5.29 -10.00 2.47
N LEU A 199 6.21 -9.07 2.24
CA LEU A 199 6.91 -8.93 0.96
C LEU A 199 7.98 -10.00 0.77
N ASN A 200 8.42 -10.67 1.85
CA ASN A 200 9.36 -11.79 1.80
C ASN A 200 10.57 -11.50 0.89
N ASP A 201 11.18 -10.33 1.08
CA ASP A 201 12.35 -9.83 0.35
C ASP A 201 12.13 -9.52 -1.15
N PHE A 202 10.88 -9.51 -1.63
CA PHE A 202 10.54 -9.13 -3.01
C PHE A 202 9.96 -7.72 -3.07
N ASP A 203 10.54 -6.88 -3.93
CA ASP A 203 10.07 -5.51 -4.14
C ASP A 203 8.61 -5.48 -4.64
N LEU A 204 7.86 -4.47 -4.21
CA LEU A 204 6.47 -4.26 -4.57
C LEU A 204 6.23 -2.79 -4.92
N THR A 205 5.60 -2.53 -6.06
CA THR A 205 4.96 -1.24 -6.35
C THR A 205 3.48 -1.34 -6.04
N ALA A 206 3.03 -0.69 -4.97
CA ALA A 206 1.63 -0.51 -4.63
C ALA A 206 1.09 0.76 -5.28
N THR A 207 -0.10 0.71 -5.88
CA THR A 207 -0.76 1.92 -6.42
C THR A 207 -1.41 2.77 -5.33
N GLU A 208 -1.54 2.20 -4.13
CA GLU A 208 -2.04 2.84 -2.92
C GLU A 208 -1.64 1.96 -1.73
N LEU A 209 -1.27 2.58 -0.61
CA LEU A 209 -1.18 1.92 0.69
C LEU A 209 -2.18 2.58 1.65
N SER A 210 -3.07 1.80 2.22
CA SER A 210 -4.08 2.29 3.17
C SER A 210 -4.36 1.28 4.27
N GLY A 211 -5.07 1.73 5.30
CA GLY A 211 -5.56 0.87 6.37
C GLY A 211 -5.30 1.45 7.75
N THR A 212 -6.04 0.96 8.75
CA THR A 212 -6.03 1.52 10.10
C THR A 212 -5.18 0.74 11.09
N SER A 213 -4.69 -0.45 10.72
CA SER A 213 -3.93 -1.34 11.59
C SER A 213 -3.14 -2.40 10.79
N GLY A 214 -2.71 -3.49 11.42
CA GLY A 214 -1.98 -4.57 10.75
C GLY A 214 -0.50 -4.29 10.56
N THR A 215 0.14 -5.06 9.68
CA THR A 215 1.58 -4.99 9.45
C THR A 215 1.93 -5.14 7.97
N VAL A 216 2.86 -4.31 7.50
CA VAL A 216 3.61 -4.55 6.26
C VAL A 216 5.02 -4.99 6.67
N ASP A 217 5.34 -6.25 6.44
CA ASP A 217 6.68 -6.81 6.67
C ASP A 217 7.46 -6.75 5.35
N LEU A 218 8.46 -5.86 5.31
CA LEU A 218 9.28 -5.65 4.11
C LEU A 218 10.30 -6.78 3.90
N GLY A 219 10.72 -7.49 4.97
CA GLY A 219 11.98 -8.23 4.91
C GLY A 219 13.13 -7.28 4.51
N SER A 220 13.83 -7.55 3.42
CA SER A 220 14.81 -6.65 2.78
C SER A 220 14.30 -5.93 1.53
N ALA A 221 13.01 -6.03 1.22
CA ALA A 221 12.42 -5.49 0.00
C ALA A 221 12.27 -3.96 0.00
N GLU A 222 12.16 -3.38 -1.18
CA GLU A 222 11.62 -2.03 -1.37
C GLU A 222 10.09 -2.08 -1.54
N LEU A 223 9.39 -1.28 -0.75
CA LEU A 223 7.98 -0.95 -1.00
C LEU A 223 7.91 0.43 -1.66
N GLU A 224 7.54 0.46 -2.93
CA GLU A 224 7.16 1.68 -3.63
C GLU A 224 5.66 1.89 -3.51
N VAL A 225 5.26 3.10 -3.13
CA VAL A 225 3.86 3.53 -3.06
C VAL A 225 3.69 4.69 -4.04
N ASP A 226 3.18 4.39 -5.24
CA ASP A 226 2.93 5.34 -6.31
C ASP A 226 1.44 5.66 -6.38
N GLN A 227 1.03 6.61 -5.53
CA GLN A 227 -0.38 6.90 -5.29
C GLN A 227 -0.76 8.34 -5.64
N ASP A 228 -1.82 8.50 -6.43
CA ASP A 228 -2.38 9.80 -6.84
C ASP A 228 -3.51 10.30 -5.94
N SER A 229 -4.07 9.42 -5.11
CA SER A 229 -5.09 9.77 -4.12
C SER A 229 -4.49 9.81 -2.72
N ASP A 230 -5.16 10.56 -1.84
CA ASP A 230 -4.76 10.66 -0.44
C ASP A 230 -5.17 9.40 0.33
N SER A 231 -4.25 8.86 1.11
CA SER A 231 -4.49 7.68 1.94
C SER A 231 -3.88 7.83 3.34
N VAL A 232 -4.39 7.03 4.27
CA VAL A 232 -3.86 6.91 5.63
C VAL A 232 -3.47 5.47 5.86
N PHE A 233 -2.26 5.24 6.37
CA PHE A 233 -1.83 3.96 6.88
C PHE A 233 -1.40 4.08 8.35
N GLY A 234 -2.15 3.40 9.23
CA GLY A 234 -1.91 3.38 10.68
C GLY A 234 -1.34 2.08 11.22
N GLY A 235 -1.03 1.11 10.35
CA GLY A 235 -0.35 -0.12 10.73
C GLY A 235 1.16 0.05 10.91
N LEU A 236 1.82 -1.05 11.27
CA LEU A 236 3.28 -1.13 11.40
C LEU A 236 3.93 -1.47 10.05
N ILE A 237 4.93 -0.71 9.62
CA ILE A 237 5.89 -1.09 8.58
C ILE A 237 7.18 -1.54 9.26
N ALA A 238 7.66 -2.74 8.96
CA ALA A 238 8.81 -3.36 9.61
C ALA A 238 9.79 -4.00 8.61
N GLY A 239 10.97 -4.36 9.10
CA GLY A 239 12.01 -5.05 8.32
C GLY A 239 13.26 -4.19 8.09
N THR A 240 14.16 -4.69 7.26
CA THR A 240 15.38 -3.97 6.86
C THR A 240 15.24 -3.23 5.52
N GLY A 241 14.11 -3.45 4.84
CA GLY A 241 13.74 -2.83 3.58
C GLY A 241 13.49 -1.33 3.63
N SER A 242 13.21 -0.77 2.46
CA SER A 242 13.00 0.66 2.24
C SER A 242 11.56 0.99 1.83
N LEU A 243 11.17 2.24 2.03
CA LEU A 243 9.93 2.82 1.52
C LEU A 243 10.24 3.88 0.46
N VAL A 244 9.52 3.87 -0.67
CA VAL A 244 9.57 4.93 -1.69
C VAL A 244 8.18 5.52 -1.83
N LYS A 245 8.04 6.84 -1.64
CA LYS A 245 6.79 7.57 -1.87
C LYS A 245 6.85 8.34 -3.19
N LEU A 246 6.00 7.93 -4.12
CA LEU A 246 5.74 8.57 -5.41
C LEU A 246 4.25 8.91 -5.56
N GLY A 247 3.87 9.45 -6.71
CA GLY A 247 2.51 9.87 -7.03
C GLY A 247 2.11 11.16 -6.33
N THR A 248 1.05 11.78 -6.85
CA THR A 248 0.66 13.15 -6.46
C THR A 248 -0.08 13.24 -5.12
N GLY A 249 -0.59 12.12 -4.60
CA GLY A 249 -1.38 12.06 -3.38
C GLY A 249 -0.56 12.22 -2.09
N VAL A 250 -1.28 12.40 -0.99
CA VAL A 250 -0.74 12.39 0.38
C VAL A 250 -0.73 10.97 0.92
N LEU A 251 0.44 10.47 1.36
CA LEU A 251 0.53 9.29 2.22
C LEU A 251 0.66 9.76 3.67
N THR A 252 -0.34 9.49 4.50
CA THR A 252 -0.28 9.80 5.93
C THR A 252 0.10 8.55 6.71
N LEU A 253 1.24 8.59 7.40
CA LEU A 253 1.71 7.50 8.27
C LEU A 253 1.47 7.88 9.73
N THR A 254 0.64 7.09 10.41
CA THR A 254 0.25 7.35 11.81
C THR A 254 0.79 6.29 12.80
N GLY A 255 1.43 5.23 12.28
CA GLY A 255 2.03 4.17 13.08
C GLY A 255 3.51 4.43 13.37
N ALA A 256 3.97 3.95 14.53
CA ALA A 256 5.39 3.90 14.89
C ALA A 256 6.10 2.81 14.09
N ASN A 257 6.74 3.19 13.00
CA ASN A 257 7.37 2.26 12.05
C ASN A 257 8.77 1.85 12.50
N THR A 258 9.19 0.65 12.13
CA THR A 258 10.47 0.06 12.60
C THR A 258 11.43 -0.30 11.48
N PHE A 259 11.04 -0.09 10.22
CA PHE A 259 11.90 -0.42 9.10
C PHE A 259 13.18 0.42 9.09
N SER A 260 14.29 -0.17 8.65
CA SER A 260 15.62 0.45 8.77
C SER A 260 16.29 0.83 7.45
N GLY A 261 15.73 0.46 6.29
CA GLY A 261 16.32 0.76 4.98
C GLY A 261 16.19 2.23 4.57
N GLY A 262 15.39 3.01 5.30
CA GLY A 262 15.14 4.42 5.04
C GLY A 262 13.96 4.66 4.10
N THR A 263 13.69 5.94 3.87
CA THR A 263 12.57 6.37 3.02
C THR A 263 13.07 7.26 1.90
N THR A 264 12.56 7.09 0.68
CA THR A 264 12.74 8.04 -0.41
C THR A 264 11.44 8.79 -0.65
N LEU A 265 11.47 10.12 -0.57
CA LEU A 265 10.34 10.98 -0.95
C LEU A 265 10.62 11.59 -2.33
N GLY A 266 9.94 11.09 -3.35
CA GLY A 266 10.09 11.55 -4.73
C GLY A 266 9.03 12.54 -5.15
N GLU A 267 7.75 12.25 -4.87
CA GLU A 267 6.62 13.05 -5.33
C GLU A 267 5.49 13.14 -4.28
N GLY A 268 4.56 14.08 -4.49
CA GLY A 268 3.40 14.27 -3.61
C GLY A 268 3.79 14.74 -2.21
N THR A 269 3.03 14.26 -1.22
CA THR A 269 3.27 14.57 0.20
C THR A 269 3.40 13.30 1.02
N LEU A 270 4.37 13.27 1.92
CA LEU A 270 4.46 12.30 3.00
C LEU A 270 4.17 13.02 4.31
N ARG A 271 3.04 12.66 4.95
CA ARG A 271 2.58 13.26 6.20
C ARG A 271 2.88 12.34 7.37
N LEU A 272 3.50 12.91 8.40
CA LEU A 272 3.95 12.19 9.60
C LEU A 272 3.06 12.55 10.79
N GLU A 273 2.44 11.55 11.41
CA GLU A 273 1.65 11.71 12.65
C GLU A 273 2.23 10.89 13.82
N ASP A 274 3.43 10.32 13.66
CA ASP A 274 4.22 9.68 14.72
C ASP A 274 5.72 10.03 14.54
N ASP A 275 6.48 10.08 15.64
CA ASP A 275 7.91 10.42 15.63
C ASP A 275 8.73 9.36 14.86
N ASP A 276 8.29 8.10 14.88
CA ASP A 276 8.91 6.97 14.18
C ASP A 276 8.20 6.68 12.84
N ALA A 277 7.39 7.61 12.30
CA ALA A 277 6.54 7.37 11.12
C ALA A 277 7.31 6.94 9.86
N ILE A 278 8.59 7.25 9.71
CA ILE A 278 9.42 6.81 8.56
C ILE A 278 10.52 5.81 8.96
N GLY A 279 10.30 5.10 10.06
CA GLY A 279 11.24 4.09 10.54
C GLY A 279 12.50 4.72 11.12
N THR A 280 13.61 3.98 11.07
CA THR A 280 14.88 4.36 11.73
C THR A 280 15.98 4.77 10.74
N GLY A 281 15.77 4.56 9.44
CA GLY A 281 16.72 4.93 8.39
C GLY A 281 16.58 6.39 7.96
N ALA A 282 17.57 6.91 7.24
CA ALA A 282 17.52 8.28 6.74
C ALA A 282 16.39 8.49 5.71
N LEU A 283 15.89 9.73 5.61
CA LEU A 283 15.05 10.19 4.51
C LEU A 283 15.93 10.70 3.37
N THR A 284 15.75 10.18 2.17
CA THR A 284 16.26 10.78 0.94
C THR A 284 15.17 11.59 0.27
N ALA A 285 15.35 12.91 0.15
CA ALA A 285 14.36 13.78 -0.48
C ALA A 285 14.79 14.14 -1.91
N THR A 286 14.22 13.48 -2.91
CA THR A 286 14.42 13.78 -4.33
C THR A 286 13.34 14.70 -4.89
N GLY A 287 12.31 15.01 -4.10
CA GLY A 287 11.25 15.95 -4.40
C GLY A 287 10.20 16.01 -3.29
N GLY A 288 8.95 16.27 -3.66
CA GLY A 288 7.79 16.22 -2.77
C GLY A 288 7.76 17.23 -1.62
N THR A 289 6.84 16.96 -0.69
CA THR A 289 6.67 17.71 0.57
C THR A 289 6.69 16.74 1.74
N LEU A 290 7.53 17.02 2.73
CA LEU A 290 7.48 16.36 4.02
C LEU A 290 6.60 17.21 4.95
N ASP A 291 5.46 16.66 5.37
CA ASP A 291 4.49 17.34 6.23
C ASP A 291 4.53 16.76 7.65
N TYR A 292 4.85 17.61 8.62
CA TYR A 292 4.91 17.24 10.03
C TYR A 292 3.60 17.64 10.69
N ASP A 293 2.99 16.73 11.45
CA ASP A 293 1.89 17.08 12.34
C ASP A 293 2.36 17.84 13.60
N ASP A 294 1.40 18.35 14.38
CA ASP A 294 1.70 19.02 15.65
C ASP A 294 2.31 18.04 16.66
N GLY A 295 3.46 18.41 17.21
CA GLY A 295 4.16 17.65 18.24
C GLY A 295 5.25 16.70 17.73
N ILE A 296 5.37 16.49 16.42
CA ILE A 296 6.35 15.56 15.84
C ILE A 296 7.79 16.00 16.13
N ASP A 297 8.64 15.07 16.58
CA ASP A 297 10.10 15.19 16.64
C ASP A 297 10.75 14.12 15.74
N LEU A 298 11.08 14.51 14.51
CA LEU A 298 11.67 13.60 13.54
C LEU A 298 13.18 13.46 13.75
N SER A 299 13.61 12.28 14.18
CA SER A 299 15.02 11.98 14.45
C SER A 299 15.82 11.50 13.23
N ASN A 300 15.14 11.15 12.14
CA ASN A 300 15.75 10.68 10.91
C ASN A 300 16.56 11.81 10.25
N ASP A 301 17.81 11.50 9.87
CA ASP A 301 18.60 12.39 9.03
C ASP A 301 17.91 12.56 7.65
N ILE A 302 18.02 13.75 7.06
CA ILE A 302 17.51 14.08 5.73
C ILE A 302 18.68 14.29 4.77
N ASP A 303 18.79 13.48 3.72
CA ASP A 303 19.66 13.67 2.56
C ASP A 303 18.89 14.40 1.44
N LEU A 304 19.16 15.68 1.26
CA LEU A 304 18.57 16.47 0.18
C LEU A 304 19.22 16.12 -1.17
N ARG A 305 18.38 15.75 -2.15
CA ARG A 305 18.75 15.55 -3.56
C ARG A 305 17.96 16.42 -4.53
N ALA A 306 17.07 17.25 -3.98
CA ALA A 306 16.35 18.33 -4.61
C ALA A 306 16.02 19.38 -3.54
N ASN A 307 15.51 20.54 -3.95
CA ASN A 307 14.91 21.46 -2.98
C ASN A 307 13.63 20.83 -2.42
N THR A 308 13.50 20.79 -1.09
CA THR A 308 12.41 20.06 -0.42
C THR A 308 11.54 21.00 0.40
N ASN A 309 10.21 20.82 0.30
CA ASN A 309 9.28 21.51 1.19
C ASN A 309 9.20 20.78 2.53
N LEU A 310 9.43 21.53 3.60
CA LEU A 310 9.19 21.08 4.98
C LEU A 310 7.97 21.85 5.48
N ASN A 311 6.84 21.16 5.63
CA ASN A 311 5.57 21.77 5.98
C ASN A 311 5.21 21.48 7.43
N VAL A 312 4.71 22.50 8.14
CA VAL A 312 4.01 22.31 9.42
C VAL A 312 2.72 23.07 9.31
N THR A 313 1.61 22.36 9.06
CA THR A 313 0.32 23.01 8.76
C THR A 313 -0.14 23.90 9.91
N THR A 314 -0.12 23.37 11.14
CA THR A 314 -0.46 24.05 12.39
C THR A 314 0.44 23.56 13.52
N GLY A 315 0.46 24.28 14.65
CA GLY A 315 1.20 23.82 15.83
C GLY A 315 2.72 23.97 15.71
N ALA A 316 3.47 23.03 16.30
CA ALA A 316 4.92 23.01 16.26
C ALA A 316 5.48 21.60 16.09
N ALA A 317 6.53 21.47 15.27
CA ALA A 317 7.29 20.24 15.09
C ALA A 317 8.80 20.51 15.23
N THR A 318 9.56 19.45 15.42
CA THR A 318 11.02 19.44 15.53
C THR A 318 11.61 18.50 14.49
N GLN A 319 12.69 18.93 13.85
CA GLN A 319 13.58 18.07 13.08
C GLN A 319 14.88 17.96 13.89
N SER A 320 15.08 16.81 14.52
CA SER A 320 16.26 16.52 15.35
C SER A 320 17.36 15.79 14.61
N GLY A 321 17.02 15.01 13.59
CA GLY A 321 17.99 14.51 12.61
C GLY A 321 18.66 15.63 11.84
N ASN A 322 19.88 15.40 11.38
CA ASN A 322 20.63 16.37 10.58
C ASN A 322 20.05 16.45 9.17
N ILE A 323 20.04 17.65 8.60
CA ILE A 323 19.75 17.89 7.18
C ILE A 323 21.07 18.11 6.46
N GLY A 324 21.41 17.17 5.60
CA GLY A 324 22.55 17.22 4.68
C GLY A 324 22.09 17.21 3.23
N GLU A 325 23.04 17.07 2.31
CA GLU A 325 22.76 17.04 0.87
C GLU A 325 23.77 16.17 0.12
N THR A 326 23.32 15.59 -1.00
CA THR A 326 24.16 14.81 -1.90
C THR A 326 23.91 15.19 -3.34
N GLY A 327 24.98 15.52 -4.08
CA GLY A 327 24.92 15.69 -5.53
C GLY A 327 24.50 17.07 -6.04
N GLY A 328 24.44 18.08 -5.17
CA GLY A 328 24.12 19.46 -5.54
C GLY A 328 24.19 20.43 -4.37
N SER A 329 23.69 21.64 -4.58
CA SER A 329 23.45 22.64 -3.54
C SER A 329 21.94 22.75 -3.39
N PHE A 330 21.39 22.01 -2.42
CA PHE A 330 19.96 21.85 -2.25
C PHE A 330 19.50 22.53 -0.97
N GLY A 331 18.34 23.14 -1.04
CA GLY A 331 17.79 23.96 0.02
C GLY A 331 16.48 23.40 0.57
N ILE A 332 16.04 24.03 1.65
CA ILE A 332 14.73 23.75 2.25
C ILE A 332 13.77 24.92 2.03
N VAL A 333 12.49 24.60 1.90
CA VAL A 333 11.41 25.57 1.89
C VAL A 333 10.47 25.28 3.06
N LYS A 334 10.45 26.15 4.07
CA LYS A 334 9.49 26.05 5.17
C LYS A 334 8.14 26.62 4.74
N THR A 335 7.10 25.80 4.79
CA THR A 335 5.71 26.15 4.49
C THR A 335 4.78 25.84 5.66
N GLY A 336 3.49 26.20 5.53
CA GLY A 336 2.49 26.00 6.58
C GLY A 336 2.59 27.03 7.71
N ALA A 337 1.52 27.19 8.48
CA ALA A 337 1.42 28.25 9.48
C ALA A 337 2.15 27.92 10.81
N GLY A 338 2.47 26.64 11.03
CA GLY A 338 3.13 26.16 12.24
C GLY A 338 4.62 26.52 12.33
N THR A 339 5.23 26.12 13.44
CA THR A 339 6.65 26.31 13.72
C THR A 339 7.43 25.03 13.46
N LEU A 340 8.52 25.09 12.68
CA LEU A 340 9.49 24.01 12.58
C LEU A 340 10.76 24.41 13.32
N SER A 341 11.17 23.62 14.31
CA SER A 341 12.42 23.82 15.04
C SER A 341 13.50 22.88 14.51
N LEU A 342 14.63 23.40 14.05
CA LEU A 342 15.75 22.58 13.59
C LEU A 342 16.77 22.43 14.71
N THR A 343 16.93 21.23 15.28
CA THR A 343 17.87 20.98 16.40
C THR A 343 19.12 20.22 15.97
N GLY A 344 19.06 19.47 14.85
CA GLY A 344 20.20 18.81 14.24
C GLY A 344 21.32 19.77 13.80
N THR A 345 22.51 19.23 13.50
CA THR A 345 23.62 20.00 12.94
C THR A 345 23.53 19.96 11.41
N ASN A 346 22.90 20.97 10.83
CA ASN A 346 22.57 20.98 9.41
C ASN A 346 23.74 21.47 8.56
N SER A 347 24.00 20.77 7.45
CA SER A 347 25.19 20.98 6.61
C SER A 347 24.88 21.23 5.13
N TYR A 348 23.60 21.32 4.75
CA TYR A 348 23.21 21.67 3.39
C TYR A 348 23.68 23.11 3.05
N THR A 349 24.03 23.34 1.79
CA THR A 349 24.60 24.61 1.29
C THR A 349 23.62 25.40 0.44
N GLY A 350 22.52 24.79 0.01
CA GLY A 350 21.47 25.48 -0.72
C GLY A 350 20.72 26.50 0.14
N GLY A 351 19.94 27.36 -0.52
CA GLY A 351 19.21 28.43 0.15
C GLY A 351 18.08 27.94 1.04
N THR A 352 17.81 28.66 2.13
CA THR A 352 16.67 28.44 3.02
C THR A 352 15.55 29.45 2.70
N THR A 353 14.39 28.96 2.27
CA THR A 353 13.21 29.80 2.05
C THR A 353 12.21 29.62 3.17
N VAL A 354 11.71 30.70 3.76
CA VAL A 354 10.62 30.67 4.74
C VAL A 354 9.39 31.36 4.13
N SER A 355 8.49 30.54 3.59
CA SER A 355 7.29 30.99 2.86
C SER A 355 6.05 31.09 3.77
N GLY A 356 6.11 30.56 4.98
CA GLY A 356 5.01 30.63 5.95
C GLY A 356 5.40 30.13 7.33
N GLY A 357 4.64 30.56 8.34
CA GLY A 357 4.87 30.16 9.73
C GLY A 357 6.22 30.60 10.27
N THR A 358 6.82 29.77 11.13
CA THR A 358 8.14 30.05 11.73
C THR A 358 9.11 28.91 11.43
N LEU A 359 10.32 29.25 10.97
CA LEU A 359 11.49 28.37 11.00
C LEU A 359 12.37 28.83 12.16
N ARG A 360 12.61 27.96 13.13
CA ARG A 360 13.30 28.30 14.38
C ARG A 360 14.60 27.52 14.55
N ALA A 361 15.67 28.18 14.98
CA ALA A 361 16.87 27.51 15.45
C ALA A 361 16.59 26.79 16.79
N GLY A 362 16.87 25.50 16.83
CA GLY A 362 16.83 24.70 18.06
C GLY A 362 18.22 24.47 18.68
N SER A 363 19.29 24.73 17.93
CA SER A 363 20.68 24.60 18.37
C SER A 363 21.60 25.53 17.56
N ALA A 364 22.88 25.66 17.97
CA ALA A 364 23.88 26.47 17.28
C ALA A 364 24.24 25.96 15.87
N GLY A 365 23.84 24.74 15.51
CA GLY A 365 23.96 24.17 14.16
C GLY A 365 22.61 23.95 13.46
N GLY A 366 21.51 24.35 14.09
CA GLY A 366 20.15 24.12 13.62
C GLY A 366 19.82 24.87 12.34
N LEU A 367 20.37 26.08 12.15
CA LEU A 367 20.22 26.83 10.90
C LEU A 367 21.54 26.77 10.13
N ALA A 368 21.52 26.20 8.93
CA ALA A 368 22.72 26.11 8.09
C ALA A 368 23.14 27.51 7.61
N SER A 369 24.45 27.74 7.45
CA SER A 369 24.94 28.94 6.77
C SER A 369 24.48 28.95 5.31
N GLY A 370 24.05 30.09 4.78
CA GLY A 370 23.63 30.17 3.38
C GLY A 370 22.71 31.34 3.10
N ALA A 371 22.07 31.32 1.93
CA ALA A 371 21.13 32.37 1.53
C ALA A 371 19.78 32.16 2.20
N TYR A 372 19.18 33.22 2.73
CA TYR A 372 17.84 33.19 3.34
C TYR A 372 16.85 34.06 2.55
N VAL A 373 15.70 33.49 2.20
CA VAL A 373 14.60 34.18 1.53
C VAL A 373 13.34 34.10 2.38
N LEU A 374 12.87 35.23 2.91
CA LEU A 374 11.71 35.29 3.79
C LEU A 374 10.50 35.86 3.04
N ASN A 375 9.58 34.99 2.61
CA ASN A 375 8.39 35.33 1.84
C ASN A 375 7.12 35.16 2.69
N GLY A 376 6.93 36.04 3.66
CA GLY A 376 5.77 36.01 4.57
C GLY A 376 5.96 35.16 5.83
N GLY A 377 7.06 34.39 5.93
CA GLY A 377 7.40 33.62 7.13
C GLY A 377 8.33 34.36 8.11
N THR A 378 8.53 33.74 9.28
CA THR A 378 9.43 34.22 10.32
C THR A 378 10.65 33.31 10.44
N LEU A 379 11.85 33.88 10.36
CA LEU A 379 13.09 33.24 10.76
C LEU A 379 13.35 33.58 12.23
N ASP A 380 13.31 32.60 13.11
CA ASP A 380 13.54 32.76 14.55
C ASP A 380 14.88 32.16 14.95
N LEU A 381 15.83 33.02 15.31
CA LEU A 381 17.18 32.61 15.69
C LEU A 381 17.23 32.05 17.11
N ASN A 382 16.23 32.31 17.96
CA ASN A 382 16.11 31.71 19.28
C ASN A 382 17.44 31.70 20.07
N ASP A 383 18.10 32.85 20.11
CA ASP A 383 19.37 33.09 20.80
C ASP A 383 20.62 32.40 20.20
N PHE A 384 20.49 31.72 19.06
CA PHE A 384 21.59 31.13 18.30
C PHE A 384 22.02 32.03 17.13
N GLY A 385 23.31 32.38 17.08
CA GLY A 385 23.86 33.20 16.01
C GLY A 385 23.73 32.52 14.63
N LEU A 386 23.62 33.32 13.58
CA LEU A 386 23.55 32.86 12.19
C LEU A 386 24.43 33.73 11.30
N THR A 387 25.21 33.10 10.44
CA THR A 387 25.88 33.76 9.30
C THR A 387 25.12 33.41 8.01
N ALA A 388 24.45 34.40 7.43
CA ALA A 388 23.74 34.29 6.17
C ALA A 388 24.58 34.89 5.03
N SER A 389 24.65 34.24 3.87
CA SER A 389 25.29 34.82 2.68
C SER A 389 24.42 35.86 1.98
N SER A 390 23.11 35.83 2.23
CA SER A 390 22.20 36.89 1.84
C SER A 390 20.92 36.77 2.65
N LEU A 391 20.23 37.89 2.82
CA LEU A 391 18.89 37.95 3.37
C LEU A 391 18.01 38.76 2.43
N SER A 392 16.94 38.15 1.92
CA SER A 392 16.02 38.75 0.97
C SER A 392 14.57 38.27 1.18
N GLY A 393 13.65 38.68 0.31
CA GLY A 393 12.26 38.24 0.33
C GLY A 393 11.26 39.40 0.49
N THR A 394 10.00 39.05 0.75
CA THR A 394 8.89 40.01 0.89
C THR A 394 8.05 39.69 2.12
N ASN A 395 7.76 40.69 2.95
CA ASN A 395 6.93 40.55 4.17
C ASN A 395 7.41 39.50 5.18
N GLY A 396 8.70 39.14 5.15
CA GLY A 396 9.31 38.25 6.14
C GLY A 396 9.69 38.96 7.43
N THR A 397 9.82 38.20 8.52
CA THR A 397 10.29 38.69 9.83
C THR A 397 11.52 37.92 10.28
N VAL A 398 12.47 38.59 10.92
CA VAL A 398 13.56 37.95 11.66
C VAL A 398 13.39 38.24 13.14
N ASN A 399 13.32 37.19 13.95
CA ASN A 399 13.37 37.26 15.41
C ASN A 399 14.78 36.88 15.87
N LEU A 400 15.52 37.82 16.45
CA LEU A 400 16.91 37.60 16.87
C LEU A 400 17.02 36.97 18.27
N GLY A 401 16.09 37.28 19.18
CA GLY A 401 16.34 37.07 20.60
C GLY A 401 17.58 37.87 21.04
N ILE A 402 18.56 37.22 21.67
CA ILE A 402 19.89 37.77 21.95
C ILE A 402 20.96 37.39 20.92
N ALA A 403 20.59 36.70 19.84
CA ALA A 403 21.51 36.24 18.80
C ALA A 403 22.08 37.38 17.95
N GLU A 404 23.23 37.12 17.35
CA GLU A 404 23.81 37.93 16.28
C GLU A 404 23.45 37.33 14.91
N LEU A 405 23.00 38.19 13.99
CA LEU A 405 22.83 37.84 12.57
C LEU A 405 23.87 38.59 11.76
N GLU A 406 24.80 37.85 11.16
CA GLU A 406 25.75 38.36 10.19
C GLU A 406 25.21 38.10 8.77
N VAL A 407 25.25 39.11 7.90
CA VAL A 407 24.83 38.97 6.49
C VAL A 407 25.95 39.42 5.57
N ASP A 408 26.66 38.46 4.99
CA ASP A 408 27.80 38.67 4.10
C ASP A 408 27.33 38.97 2.67
N GLN A 409 26.82 40.18 2.46
CA GLN A 409 26.41 40.68 1.14
C GLN A 409 27.62 41.16 0.33
N ASP A 410 28.57 40.28 0.04
CA ASP A 410 29.59 40.59 -0.97
C ASP A 410 28.95 40.40 -2.36
N GLY A 411 28.46 41.53 -2.90
CA GLY A 411 27.73 41.61 -4.18
C GLY A 411 28.60 41.58 -5.44
#